data_AF-A0A0V0YQZ6-F1
#
_entry.id   AF-A0A0V0YQZ6-F1
#
_cell.length_a   1.000
_cell.length_b   1.000
_cell.length_c   1.000
_cell.angle_alpha   90.00
_cell.angle_beta   90.00
_cell.angle_gamma   90.00
#
_symmetry.space_group_name_H-M   'P 1'
#
loop_
_entity.id
_entity.type
_entity.pdbx_description
1 polymer ?
#
loop_
_entity_poly.entity_id
_entity_poly.type
_entity_poly.pdbx_seq_one_letter_code
_entity_poly.pdbx_strand_id
1 'polypeptide(L)'
;MDGIINTVSAKHVLLPLILLLKSEGKMIMVGAPEHPLDLPALPLLLEGKILAGSCIGGMKDTQEMLDFAGEHNIAADIELIGINYVNQAMKRLANGD
;
A
#
# COMPACT_ATOMS: atom_id res chain seq x y z
N MET A 1 -2.09 15.97 -4.13
CA MET A 1 -2.96 14.91 -3.61
C MET A 1 -3.11 15.08 -2.11
N ASP A 2 -4.30 14.83 -1.55
CA ASP A 2 -4.53 14.93 -0.09
C ASP A 2 -3.91 13.73 0.65
N GLY A 3 -3.87 12.57 -0.01
CA GLY A 3 -3.12 11.42 0.48
C GLY A 3 -2.68 10.46 -0.63
N ILE A 4 -1.74 9.58 -0.29
CA ILE A 4 -1.19 8.52 -1.15
C ILE A 4 -1.15 7.24 -0.32
N ILE A 5 -1.68 6.14 -0.88
CA ILE A 5 -1.48 4.78 -0.34
C ILE A 5 -0.38 4.12 -1.14
N ASN A 6 0.76 3.84 -0.51
CA ASN A 6 1.93 3.26 -1.16
C ASN A 6 2.02 1.76 -0.90
N THR A 7 1.75 0.97 -1.95
CA THR A 7 1.70 -0.50 -1.94
C THR A 7 2.98 -1.15 -2.49
N VAL A 8 4.02 -0.38 -2.83
CA VAL A 8 5.21 -0.91 -3.50
C VAL A 8 6.06 -1.74 -2.54
N SER A 9 6.21 -3.03 -2.82
CA SER A 9 7.04 -3.98 -2.03
C SER A 9 8.51 -4.03 -2.46
N ALA A 10 8.92 -3.25 -3.46
CA ALA A 10 10.30 -3.15 -3.91
C ALA A 10 10.96 -1.83 -3.45
N LYS A 11 12.30 -1.77 -3.50
CA LYS A 11 13.02 -0.51 -3.27
C LYS A 11 12.63 0.52 -4.32
N HIS A 12 12.22 1.70 -3.89
CA HIS A 12 11.85 2.81 -4.76
C HIS A 12 12.15 4.16 -4.08
N VAL A 13 12.11 5.25 -4.85
CA VAL A 13 12.41 6.59 -4.36
C VAL A 13 11.13 7.27 -3.87
N LEU A 14 11.12 7.74 -2.62
CA LEU A 14 9.94 8.38 -2.01
C LEU A 14 9.74 9.84 -2.43
N LEU A 15 10.83 10.55 -2.75
CA LEU A 15 10.78 12.00 -3.02
C LEU A 15 9.74 12.40 -4.08
N PRO A 16 9.64 11.74 -5.26
CA PRO A 16 8.63 12.09 -6.27
C PRO A 16 7.20 11.97 -5.72
N LEU A 17 6.91 10.93 -4.93
CA LEU A 17 5.59 10.71 -4.36
C LEU A 17 5.27 11.75 -3.27
N ILE A 18 6.25 12.11 -2.44
CA ILE A 18 6.08 13.14 -1.41
C ILE A 18 5.83 14.52 -2.04
N LEU A 19 6.44 14.82 -3.19
CA LEU A 19 6.21 16.07 -3.91
C LEU A 19 4.82 16.16 -4.56
N LEU A 20 4.15 15.03 -4.83
CA LEU A 20 2.76 15.02 -5.31
C LEU A 20 1.74 15.33 -4.20
N LEU A 21 2.13 15.23 -2.93
CA LEU A 21 1.27 15.60 -1.81
C LEU A 21 1.12 17.11 -1.70
N LYS A 22 -0.09 17.55 -1.36
CA LYS A 22 -0.34 18.93 -0.92
C LYS A 22 0.36 19.15 0.44
N SER A 23 0.42 20.41 0.89
CA SER A 23 0.80 20.72 2.27
C SER A 23 -0.10 19.94 3.24
N GLU A 24 0.48 19.40 4.30
CA GLU A 24 -0.18 18.52 5.29
C GLU A 24 -0.76 17.21 4.71
N GLY A 25 -0.40 16.87 3.47
CA GLY A 25 -0.79 15.61 2.85
C GLY A 25 -0.17 14.40 3.53
N LYS A 26 -0.85 13.26 3.43
CA LYS A 26 -0.48 12.01 4.13
C LYS A 26 -0.07 10.92 3.16
N MET A 27 1.13 10.36 3.34
CA MET A 27 1.54 9.12 2.69
C MET A 27 1.41 7.96 3.68
N ILE A 28 0.63 6.95 3.30
CA ILE A 28 0.45 5.72 4.09
C ILE A 28 1.24 4.60 3.42
N MET A 29 2.22 4.08 4.13
CA MET A 29 3.04 2.95 3.73
C MET A 29 2.34 1.65 4.13
N VAL A 30 1.94 0.86 3.13
CA VAL A 30 1.40 -0.49 3.31
C VAL A 30 2.26 -1.55 2.59
N GLY A 31 3.10 -1.14 1.65
CA GLY A 31 4.15 -1.99 1.07
C GLY A 31 5.30 -2.23 2.05
N ALA A 32 5.94 -3.40 1.94
CA ALA A 32 7.05 -3.80 2.80
C ALA A 32 8.31 -4.16 1.97
N PRO A 33 9.16 -3.16 1.63
CA PRO A 33 10.42 -3.40 0.96
C PRO A 33 11.44 -4.11 1.83
N GLU A 34 12.24 -5.00 1.24
CA GLU A 34 13.34 -5.71 1.93
C GLU A 34 14.49 -4.78 2.35
N HIS A 35 14.61 -3.64 1.70
CA HIS A 35 15.67 -2.67 1.95
C HIS A 35 15.09 -1.35 2.51
N PRO A 36 15.82 -0.67 3.41
CA PRO A 36 15.42 0.65 3.88
C PRO A 36 15.20 1.65 2.74
N LEU A 37 14.23 2.53 2.92
CA LEU A 37 13.91 3.61 1.99
C LEU A 37 14.57 4.91 2.45
N ASP A 38 15.10 5.68 1.51
CA ASP A 38 15.67 7.00 1.78
C ASP A 38 14.54 8.03 1.95
N LEU A 39 14.48 8.65 3.14
CA LEU A 39 13.44 9.61 3.49
C LEU A 39 13.96 11.05 3.39
N PRO A 40 13.50 11.86 2.42
CA PRO A 40 13.84 13.28 2.37
C PRO A 40 13.11 14.05 3.48
N ALA A 41 13.86 14.62 4.42
CA ALA A 41 13.29 15.34 5.56
C ALA A 41 12.69 16.72 5.21
N LEU A 42 13.26 17.41 4.20
CA LEU A 42 12.92 18.80 3.90
C LEU A 42 11.42 19.02 3.56
N PRO A 43 10.78 18.19 2.71
CA PRO A 43 9.34 18.33 2.44
C PRO A 43 8.44 18.03 3.65
N LEU A 44 8.89 17.18 4.58
CA LEU A 44 8.14 16.90 5.81
C LEU A 44 8.17 18.10 6.75
N LEU A 45 9.33 18.75 6.87
CA LEU A 45 9.54 19.91 7.74
C LEU A 45 8.88 21.18 7.20
N LEU A 46 9.05 21.48 5.91
CA LEU A 46 8.59 22.75 5.33
C LEU A 46 7.09 22.75 5.03
N GLU A 47 6.52 21.61 4.61
CA GLU A 47 5.14 21.53 4.15
C GLU A 47 4.24 20.71 5.10
N GLY A 48 4.78 20.26 6.24
CA GLY A 48 4.03 19.52 7.26
C GLY A 48 3.53 18.15 6.78
N LYS A 49 4.18 17.55 5.78
CA LYS A 49 3.76 16.27 5.20
C LYS A 49 3.96 15.13 6.19
N ILE A 50 3.05 14.16 6.17
CA ILE A 50 3.04 13.03 7.11
C ILE A 50 3.37 11.75 6.36
N LEU A 51 4.28 10.97 6.93
CA LEU A 51 4.53 9.58 6.54
C LEU A 51 4.12 8.66 7.68
N ALA A 52 3.21 7.72 7.42
CA ALA A 52 2.73 6.76 8.41
C ALA A 52 2.76 5.34 7.85
N GLY A 53 2.97 4.34 8.72
CA GLY A 53 2.86 2.93 8.36
C GLY A 53 1.54 2.34 8.85
N SER A 54 0.98 1.39 8.10
CA SER A 54 -0.17 0.61 8.51
C SER A 54 -0.01 -0.83 8.02
N CYS A 55 -0.24 -1.80 8.90
CA CYS A 55 -0.18 -3.21 8.59
C CYS A 55 -1.38 -3.90 9.21
N ILE A 56 -2.32 -4.34 8.37
CA ILE A 56 -3.55 -5.02 8.76
C ILE A 56 -4.46 -4.10 9.63
N GLY A 57 -5.73 -4.49 9.80
CA GLY A 57 -6.70 -3.82 10.68
C GLY A 57 -7.12 -4.71 11.85
N GLY A 58 -7.76 -4.14 12.86
CA GLY A 58 -8.35 -4.92 13.95
C GLY A 58 -9.52 -5.80 13.47
N MET A 59 -10.00 -6.71 14.32
CA MET A 59 -11.18 -7.53 14.00
C MET A 59 -12.42 -6.67 13.73
N LYS A 60 -12.61 -5.62 14.52
CA LYS A 60 -13.72 -4.67 14.36
C LYS A 60 -13.62 -3.95 13.00
N ASP A 61 -12.45 -3.39 12.70
CA ASP A 61 -12.19 -2.70 11.43
C ASP A 61 -12.38 -3.63 10.22
N THR A 62 -11.97 -4.90 10.35
CA THR A 62 -12.16 -5.91 9.31
C THR A 62 -13.64 -6.21 9.07
N GLN A 63 -14.45 -6.29 10.12
CA GLN A 63 -15.90 -6.47 9.97
C GLN A 63 -16.52 -5.27 9.24
N GLU A 64 -16.19 -4.05 9.67
CA GLU A 64 -16.67 -2.81 9.03
C GLU A 64 -16.25 -2.74 7.55
N MET A 65 -15.02 -3.18 7.23
CA MET A 65 -14.53 -3.26 5.85
C MET A 65 -15.32 -4.27 5.00
N LEU A 66 -15.60 -5.46 5.54
CA LEU A 66 -16.38 -6.49 4.83
C LEU A 66 -17.83 -6.04 4.59
N ASP A 67 -18.45 -5.40 5.59
CA ASP A 67 -19.82 -4.90 5.49
C ASP A 67 -19.89 -3.81 4.40
N PHE A 68 -18.95 -2.85 4.42
CA PHE A 68 -18.84 -1.81 3.39
C PHE A 68 -18.60 -2.40 1.99
N ALA A 69 -17.69 -3.37 1.87
CA ALA A 69 -17.42 -4.03 0.59
C ALA A 69 -18.67 -4.76 0.04
N GLY A 70 -19.43 -5.41 0.91
CA GLY A 70 -20.69 -6.08 0.56
C GLY A 70 -21.76 -5.10 0.09
N GLU A 71 -21.95 -3.98 0.80
CA GLU A 71 -22.92 -2.93 0.42
C GLU A 71 -22.59 -2.27 -0.92
N HIS A 72 -21.30 -2.10 -1.21
CA HIS A 72 -20.84 -1.37 -2.40
C HIS A 72 -20.39 -2.29 -3.55
N ASN A 73 -20.58 -3.60 -3.45
CA ASN A 73 -20.15 -4.60 -4.44
C ASN A 73 -18.66 -4.48 -4.80
N ILE A 74 -17.82 -4.28 -3.79
CA ILE A 74 -16.36 -4.21 -3.94
C ILE A 74 -15.81 -5.63 -3.81
N ALA A 75 -15.19 -6.13 -4.87
CA ALA A 75 -14.50 -7.41 -4.89
C ALA A 75 -13.12 -7.26 -5.56
N ALA A 76 -12.20 -8.15 -5.23
CA ALA A 76 -10.92 -8.22 -5.91
C ALA A 76 -11.08 -8.91 -7.28
N ASP A 77 -10.27 -8.49 -8.25
CA ASP A 77 -10.04 -9.29 -9.45
C ASP A 77 -9.22 -10.53 -9.06
N ILE A 78 -9.72 -11.71 -9.40
CA ILE A 78 -9.11 -12.98 -8.98
C ILE A 78 -8.79 -13.89 -10.16
N GLU A 79 -7.72 -14.66 -10.02
CA GLU A 79 -7.45 -15.86 -10.81
C GLU A 79 -7.64 -17.08 -9.91
N LEU A 80 -8.67 -17.89 -10.19
CA LEU A 80 -8.92 -19.10 -9.43
C LEU A 80 -7.99 -20.23 -9.89
N ILE A 81 -7.13 -20.69 -9.00
CA ILE A 81 -6.15 -21.76 -9.27
C ILE A 81 -6.43 -23.00 -8.41
N GLY A 82 -6.11 -24.18 -8.96
CA GLY A 82 -6.12 -25.43 -8.19
C GLY A 82 -4.88 -25.54 -7.30
N ILE A 83 -4.97 -26.31 -6.21
CA ILE A 83 -3.87 -26.45 -5.23
C ILE A 83 -2.56 -26.96 -5.85
N ASN A 84 -2.65 -27.81 -6.88
CA ASN A 84 -1.49 -28.35 -7.57
C ASN A 84 -0.69 -27.26 -8.34
N TYR A 85 -1.27 -26.08 -8.57
CA TYR A 85 -0.66 -24.97 -9.31
C TYR A 85 0.01 -23.93 -8.40
N VAL A 86 -0.08 -24.07 -7.07
CA VAL A 86 0.39 -23.06 -6.10
C VAL A 86 1.86 -22.67 -6.30
N ASN A 87 2.74 -23.65 -6.55
CA ASN A 87 4.17 -23.38 -6.75
C ASN A 87 4.45 -22.54 -8.01
N GLN A 88 3.64 -22.73 -9.05
CA GLN A 88 3.76 -21.94 -10.28
C GLN A 88 3.20 -20.54 -10.08
N ALA A 89 2.07 -20.40 -9.37
CA ALA A 89 1.50 -19.11 -9.01
C ALA A 89 2.46 -18.25 -8.19
N MET A 90 3.19 -18.84 -7.23
CA MET A 90 4.19 -18.10 -6.44
C MET A 90 5.33 -17.53 -7.30
N LYS A 91 5.74 -18.24 -8.36
CA LYS A 91 6.77 -17.73 -9.30
C LYS A 91 6.23 -16.57 -10.15
N ARG A 92 4.97 -16.64 -10.55
CA ARG A 92 4.28 -15.57 -11.30
C ARG A 92 4.15 -14.31 -10.43
N LEU A 93 3.67 -14.48 -9.21
CA LEU A 93 3.56 -13.40 -8.21
C LEU A 93 4.90 -12.70 -7.96
N ALA A 94 6.00 -13.46 -7.85
CA ALA A 94 7.34 -12.88 -7.67
C ALA A 94 7.81 -12.01 -8.85
N ASN A 95 7.26 -12.22 -10.05
CA ASN A 95 7.55 -11.42 -11.24
C ASN A 95 6.60 -10.22 -11.41
N GLY A 96 5.63 -10.04 -10.50
CA GLY A 96 4.63 -8.98 -10.59
C GLY A 96 3.53 -9.23 -11.63
N ASP A 97 3.27 -10.50 -11.93
CA ASP A 97 2.11 -10.95 -12.72
C ASP A 97 0.79 -10.81 -11.94
#